data_AF-A0A255DHF8-F1
#
_entry.id   AF-A0A255DHF8-F1
#
_cell.length_a   1.000
_cell.length_b   1.000
_cell.length_c   1.000
_cell.angle_alpha   90.00
_cell.angle_beta   90.00
_cell.angle_gamma   90.00
#
_symmetry.space_group_name_H-M   'P 1'
#
loop_
_entity.id
_entity.type
_entity.pdbx_description
1 polymer ?
#
loop_
_entity_poly.entity_id
_entity_poly.type
_entity_poly.pdbx_seq_one_letter_code
_entity_poly.pdbx_strand_id
1 'polypeptide(L)'
;MDATRISELLFGRACRLPIALWILGSQKDRFYQSEPPESLAARTAIRQELERLAEVGLVYKETPDHENRVYYVRTTSPLWEVIRVAAEVIEQLDR
;
A
#
# COMPACT_ATOMS: atom_id res chain seq x y z
N MET A 1 -6.55 2.80 -18.58
CA MET A 1 -6.72 1.37 -18.21
C MET A 1 -6.73 1.31 -16.69
N ASP A 2 -7.76 0.74 -16.06
CA ASP A 2 -7.94 0.82 -14.60
C ASP A 2 -6.75 0.22 -13.81
N ALA A 3 -6.30 0.95 -12.78
CA ALA A 3 -5.24 0.60 -11.85
C ALA A 3 -5.45 -0.79 -11.22
N THR A 4 -6.70 -1.20 -11.00
CA THR A 4 -7.05 -2.53 -10.49
C THR A 4 -6.54 -3.64 -11.42
N ARG A 5 -6.76 -3.49 -12.73
CA ARG A 5 -6.34 -4.48 -13.73
C ARG A 5 -4.82 -4.50 -13.91
N ILE A 6 -4.19 -3.33 -13.88
CA ILE A 6 -2.73 -3.23 -13.94
C ILE A 6 -2.08 -3.86 -12.70
N SER A 7 -2.67 -3.62 -11.53
CA SER A 7 -2.24 -4.24 -10.28
C SER A 7 -2.31 -5.76 -10.33
N GLU A 8 -3.38 -6.32 -10.88
CA GLU A 8 -3.50 -7.77 -11.05
C GLU A 8 -2.43 -8.32 -11.99
N LEU A 9 -2.26 -7.71 -13.16
CA LEU A 9 -1.40 -8.25 -14.22
C LEU A 9 0.10 -8.03 -13.98
N LEU A 10 0.50 -6.88 -13.42
CA LEU A 10 1.91 -6.53 -13.22
C LEU A 10 2.37 -6.70 -11.77
N PHE A 11 1.45 -6.56 -10.82
CA PHE A 11 1.77 -6.62 -9.39
C PHE A 11 1.14 -7.85 -8.73
N GLY A 12 0.46 -8.74 -9.46
CA GLY A 12 0.02 -10.06 -9.00
C GLY A 12 -1.23 -10.10 -8.12
N ARG A 13 -1.78 -8.95 -7.69
CA ARG A 13 -3.08 -8.87 -7.01
C ARG A 13 -3.76 -7.55 -7.35
N ALA A 14 -5.05 -7.58 -7.60
CA ALA A 14 -5.87 -6.42 -7.96
C ALA A 14 -5.76 -5.22 -6.97
N CYS A 15 -5.56 -5.48 -5.67
CA CYS A 15 -5.49 -4.43 -4.65
C CYS A 15 -4.07 -3.99 -4.26
N ARG A 16 -3.01 -4.67 -4.72
CA ARG A 16 -1.64 -4.41 -4.26
C ARG A 16 -1.19 -2.98 -4.56
N LEU A 17 -1.29 -2.58 -5.83
CA LEU A 17 -0.92 -1.25 -6.27
C LEU A 17 -1.88 -0.19 -5.69
N PRO A 18 -3.22 -0.35 -5.71
CA PRO A 18 -4.11 0.59 -5.02
C PRO A 18 -3.78 0.84 -3.55
N ILE A 19 -3.41 -0.19 -2.78
CA ILE A 19 -2.99 -0.05 -1.38
C ILE A 19 -1.67 0.73 -1.30
N ALA A 20 -0.67 0.39 -2.14
CA ALA A 20 0.60 1.09 -2.16
C ALA A 20 0.44 2.58 -2.52
N LEU A 21 -0.43 2.90 -3.49
CA LEU A 21 -0.76 4.27 -3.88
C LEU A 21 -1.46 5.04 -2.77
N TRP A 22 -2.38 4.39 -2.04
CA TRP A 22 -3.02 4.99 -0.87
C TRP A 22 -2.00 5.36 0.22
N ILE A 23 -1.04 4.46 0.51
CA ILE A 23 0.05 4.74 1.47
C ILE A 23 0.92 5.90 0.98
N LEU A 24 1.29 5.89 -0.30
CA LEU A 24 2.17 6.89 -0.90
C LEU A 24 1.54 8.28 -0.92
N GLY A 25 0.24 8.37 -1.17
CA GLY A 25 -0.55 9.60 -1.15
C GLY A 25 -1.00 10.07 0.24
N SER A 26 -0.78 9.26 1.28
CA SER A 26 -1.06 9.65 2.67
C SER A 26 -0.16 10.81 3.10
N GLN A 27 -0.74 11.84 3.72
CA GLN A 27 0.02 12.91 4.37
C GLN A 27 0.73 12.44 5.66
N LYS A 28 0.29 11.31 6.23
CA LYS A 28 0.89 10.72 7.43
C LYS A 28 1.85 9.62 7.03
N ASP A 29 3.03 9.62 7.63
CA ASP A 29 3.96 8.49 7.52
C ASP A 29 3.54 7.29 8.37
N ARG A 30 2.78 7.51 9.45
CA ARG A 30 2.27 6.48 10.36
C ARG A 30 0.76 6.35 10.27
N PHE A 31 0.26 5.13 10.12
CA PHE A 31 -1.16 4.83 10.03
C PHE A 31 -1.51 3.52 10.74
N TYR A 32 -2.72 3.42 11.25
CA TYR A 32 -3.25 2.23 11.90
C TYR A 32 -3.63 1.17 10.86
N GLN A 33 -3.53 -0.11 11.21
CA GLN A 33 -3.82 -1.24 10.31
C GLN A 33 -5.21 -1.16 9.65
N SER A 34 -6.21 -0.55 10.32
CA SER A 34 -7.57 -0.39 9.77
C SER A 34 -7.83 0.98 9.10
N GLU A 35 -6.85 1.88 9.01
CA GLU A 35 -7.00 3.15 8.29
C GLU A 35 -7.19 2.99 6.77
N PRO A 36 -6.55 2.05 6.05
CA PRO A 36 -6.80 1.88 4.63
C PRO A 36 -8.30 1.61 4.35
N PRO A 37 -8.91 2.27 3.35
CA PRO A 37 -10.33 2.14 3.10
C PRO A 37 -10.70 0.75 2.53
N GLU A 38 -11.86 0.22 2.94
CA GLU A 38 -12.37 -1.09 2.49
C GLU A 38 -12.76 -1.10 1.01
N SER A 39 -12.87 0.07 0.38
CA SER A 39 -13.03 0.18 -1.08
C SER A 39 -11.83 -0.35 -1.86
N LEU A 40 -10.64 -0.46 -1.23
CA LEU A 40 -9.44 -1.01 -1.88
C LEU A 40 -9.46 -2.54 -1.91
N ALA A 41 -9.97 -3.18 -0.85
CA ALA A 41 -10.16 -4.62 -0.72
C ALA A 41 -10.80 -4.98 0.63
N ALA A 42 -11.19 -6.25 0.80
CA ALA A 42 -11.56 -6.79 2.10
C ALA A 42 -10.42 -6.65 3.14
N ARG A 43 -10.78 -6.45 4.41
CA ARG A 43 -9.83 -6.23 5.53
C ARG A 43 -8.70 -7.25 5.62
N THR A 44 -9.01 -8.53 5.41
CA THR A 44 -8.00 -9.61 5.42
C THR A 44 -6.98 -9.43 4.29
N ALA A 45 -7.42 -9.05 3.10
CA ALA A 45 -6.53 -8.81 1.97
C ALA A 45 -5.67 -7.56 2.19
N ILE A 46 -6.25 -6.48 2.74
CA ILE A 46 -5.49 -5.29 3.14
C ILE A 46 -4.39 -5.67 4.12
N ARG A 47 -4.71 -6.42 5.18
CA ARG A 47 -3.72 -6.86 6.17
C ARG A 47 -2.59 -7.67 5.55
N GLN A 48 -2.90 -8.63 4.67
CA GLN A 48 -1.89 -9.43 3.97
C GLN A 48 -0.96 -8.57 3.10
N GLU A 49 -1.50 -7.55 2.42
CA GLU A 49 -0.67 -6.67 1.62
C GLU A 49 0.17 -5.73 2.49
N LEU A 50 -0.33 -5.23 3.62
CA LEU A 50 0.48 -4.46 4.57
C LEU A 50 1.64 -5.29 5.15
N GLU A 51 1.39 -6.56 5.50
CA GLU A 51 2.43 -7.48 5.96
C GLU A 51 3.47 -7.72 4.85
N ARG A 52 3.03 -7.94 3.61
CA ARG A 52 3.94 -8.08 2.45
C ARG A 52 4.76 -6.83 2.16
N LEU A 53 4.15 -5.64 2.24
CA LEU A 53 4.87 -4.37 2.08
C LEU A 53 5.90 -4.18 3.20
N ALA A 54 5.63 -4.71 4.40
CA ALA A 54 6.58 -4.72 5.49
C ALA A 54 7.75 -5.67 5.23
N GLU A 55 7.49 -6.88 4.72
CA GLU A 55 8.52 -7.86 4.35
C GLU A 55 9.53 -7.32 3.33
N VAL A 56 9.07 -6.48 2.39
CA VAL A 56 9.94 -5.84 1.38
C VAL A 56 10.51 -4.49 1.83
N GLY A 57 10.20 -4.06 3.05
CA GLY A 57 10.75 -2.83 3.65
C GLY A 57 10.16 -1.53 3.12
N LEU A 58 8.99 -1.54 2.47
CA LEU A 58 8.26 -0.34 2.07
C LEU A 58 7.57 0.34 3.26
N VAL A 59 7.14 -0.47 4.23
CA VAL A 59 6.68 -0.02 5.54
C VAL A 59 7.41 -0.82 6.63
N TYR A 60 7.35 -0.38 7.87
CA TYR A 60 7.63 -1.26 9.01
C TYR A 60 6.42 -1.35 9.92
N LYS A 61 6.24 -2.51 10.55
CA LYS A 61 5.17 -2.76 11.50
C LYS A 61 5.62 -2.31 12.89
N GLU A 62 4.79 -1.50 13.53
CA GLU A 62 4.97 -1.04 14.91
C GLU A 62 3.83 -1.62 15.75
N THR A 63 4.16 -2.22 16.89
CA THR A 63 3.19 -2.75 17.85
C THR A 63 3.60 -2.25 19.23
N PRO A 64 3.05 -1.10 19.68
CA PRO A 64 3.35 -0.54 20.99
C PRO A 64 3.00 -1.53 22.10
N ASP A 65 3.83 -1.57 23.14
CA ASP A 65 3.59 -2.46 24.28
C ASP A 65 2.24 -2.15 24.95
N HIS A 66 1.57 -3.21 25.41
CA HIS A 66 0.31 -3.19 26.17
C HIS A 66 -0.96 -2.79 25.41
N GLU A 67 -0.90 -2.60 24.09
CA GLU A 67 -2.09 -2.38 23.28
C GLU A 67 -2.14 -3.37 22.11
N ASN A 68 -3.30 -3.97 21.83
CA ASN A 68 -3.54 -4.78 20.61
C ASN A 68 -3.59 -3.90 19.34
N ARG A 69 -2.80 -2.84 19.29
CA ARG A 69 -2.80 -1.85 18.21
C ARG A 69 -1.61 -2.11 17.28
N VAL A 70 -1.93 -2.28 16.00
CA VAL A 70 -0.93 -2.46 14.96
C VAL A 70 -0.89 -1.20 14.11
N TYR A 71 0.28 -0.59 14.04
CA TYR A 71 0.57 0.53 13.16
C TYR A 71 1.55 0.09 12.08
N TYR A 72 1.50 0.80 10.97
CA TYR A 72 2.49 0.72 9.91
C TYR A 72 3.06 2.11 9.68
N VAL A 73 4.36 2.15 9.45
CA VAL A 73 5.08 3.40 9.19
C VAL A 73 5.77 3.27 7.84
N ARG A 74 5.50 4.22 6.94
CA ARG A 74 6.12 4.33 5.63
C ARG A 74 7.62 4.59 5.78
N THR A 75 8.43 3.82 5.09
CA THR A 75 9.88 4.00 5.05
C THR A 75 10.31 4.94 3.93
N THR A 76 11.57 5.36 3.95
CA THR A 76 12.22 6.05 2.84
C THR A 76 12.82 5.09 1.82
N SER A 77 12.32 3.85 1.73
CA SER A 77 12.87 2.83 0.82
C SER A 77 12.83 3.30 -0.64
N PRO A 78 13.92 3.12 -1.41
CA PRO A 78 13.93 3.48 -2.84
C PRO A 78 12.92 2.66 -3.66
N LEU A 79 12.41 1.54 -3.14
CA LEU A 79 11.37 0.74 -3.79
C LEU A 79 10.06 1.53 -3.98
N TRP A 80 9.82 2.59 -3.21
CA TRP A 80 8.69 3.50 -3.43
C TRP A 80 8.76 4.19 -4.80
N GLU A 81 9.95 4.31 -5.40
CA GLU A 81 10.07 4.87 -6.76
C GLU A 81 9.39 3.99 -7.80
N VAL A 82 9.45 2.66 -7.64
CA VAL A 82 8.75 1.74 -8.56
C VAL A 82 7.25 1.99 -8.54
N ILE A 83 6.70 2.25 -7.36
CA ILE A 83 5.28 2.55 -7.16
C ILE A 83 4.93 3.94 -7.73
N ARG A 84 5.78 4.95 -7.50
CA ARG A 84 5.61 6.31 -8.05
C ARG A 84 5.58 6.31 -9.57
N VAL A 85 6.58 5.70 -10.21
CA VAL A 85 6.65 5.58 -11.67
C VAL A 85 5.44 4.83 -12.22
N ALA A 86 5.01 3.75 -11.57
CA ALA A 86 3.79 3.05 -11.97
C ALA A 86 2.55 3.96 -11.88
N ALA A 87 2.42 4.77 -10.83
CA ALA A 87 1.33 5.73 -10.67
C ALA A 87 1.29 6.75 -11.82
N GLU A 88 2.44 7.37 -12.11
CA GLU A 88 2.57 8.39 -13.16
C GLU A 88 2.22 7.85 -14.54
N VAL A 89 2.68 6.63 -14.87
CA VAL A 89 2.35 5.99 -16.15
C VAL A 89 0.86 5.66 -16.25
N ILE A 90 0.23 5.19 -15.17
CA ILE A 90 -1.21 4.90 -15.17
C ILE A 90 -2.02 6.18 -15.39
N GLU A 91 -1.69 7.26 -14.69
CA GLU A 91 -2.35 8.55 -14.87
C GLU A 91 -2.20 9.09 -16.31
N GLN A 92 -1.09 8.82 -16.98
CA GLN A 92 -0.91 9.18 -18.39
C GLN A 92 -1.79 8.35 -19.32
N LEU A 93 -2.03 7.08 -19.01
CA LEU A 93 -2.87 6.17 -19.81
C LEU A 93 -4.38 6.42 -19.65
N ASP A 94 -4.77 7.15 -18.60
CA ASP A 94 -6.16 7.52 -18.33
C ASP A 94 -6.53 8.91 -18.88
N ARG A 95 -5.56 9.65 -19.45
CA ARG A 95 -5.78 10.89 -20.21
C ARG A 95 -6.03 10.60 -21.69
#